data_AF-A0AAW7DJD0-F1
#
_entry.id   AF-A0AAW7DJD0-F1
#
_cell.length_a   1.000
_cell.length_b   1.000
_cell.length_c   1.000
_cell.angle_alpha   90.00
_cell.angle_beta   90.00
_cell.angle_gamma   90.00
#
_symmetry.space_group_name_H-M   'P 1'
#
loop_
_entity.id
_entity.type
_entity.pdbx_description
1 polymer ?
#
loop_
_entity_poly.entity_id
_entity_poly.type
_entity_poly.pdbx_seq_one_letter_code
_entity_poly.pdbx_strand_id
1 'polypeptide(L)'
;MLTKLYPFYIFLFGFNFLYGQQTSCDVTNPSPIDNYVFPANKRVCFTENTTFNDVKLEDGAIIHIAPNTKLIFNTNLSTATGFKNGFEIEGSLEFNNNPNFSSDLDINISTTGTLSNQSGITIRNNATNLINNGTVDIRSTLNFGSPTAINYIENNKEMKVVRFNLSEGNNTFLNKGRIDVSNTIDNNATTLMVNCGEIYSLSSFNMGGSRIVNTGTVTIEGGNSDLSGTSRIENYGTFIFNNGINGNTQASIYNAGLVKLSTVNMNGMSLEGPKNNSSKGYFYTRQPLNPNGSKVGPNLNFTKYDSYNPDQKSYNQGENYVFSNLPNYVDANGTIVNSTAANVTFDCESAGNCSAPMIAQLKKCADKNGDFTTECVKIANISSAGNPSKIGISTFRDNDTNWPTNVPNGAIVLSSKEKGFVISRVLNTDQIKTPVEGMLVYDQTDLCIKLYNGTTWHCIERSCNE
;
A
#
# COMPACT_ATOMS: atom_id res chain seq x y z
N MET A 1 -15.30 -17.54 27.48
CA MET A 1 -14.08 -18.30 27.89
C MET A 1 -13.33 -18.66 26.61
N LEU A 2 -12.02 -18.34 26.55
CA LEU A 2 -11.13 -18.32 25.38
C LEU A 2 -11.28 -17.12 24.42
N THR A 3 -10.92 -15.94 24.93
CA THR A 3 -10.37 -14.84 24.14
C THR A 3 -9.03 -15.28 23.53
N LYS A 4 -8.98 -15.46 22.21
CA LYS A 4 -7.71 -15.55 21.48
C LYS A 4 -7.07 -14.16 21.48
N LEU A 5 -6.14 -13.95 22.40
CA LEU A 5 -5.12 -12.92 22.28
C LEU A 5 -4.29 -13.26 21.04
N TYR A 6 -4.53 -12.54 19.94
CA TYR A 6 -3.58 -12.48 18.84
C TYR A 6 -2.34 -11.75 19.37
N PRO A 7 -1.15 -12.38 19.38
CA PRO A 7 0.05 -11.63 19.69
C PRO A 7 0.24 -10.62 18.55
N PHE A 8 0.05 -9.36 18.88
CA PHE A 8 0.37 -8.22 18.02
C PHE A 8 1.90 -8.15 17.94
N TYR A 9 2.48 -9.00 17.10
CA TYR A 9 3.88 -8.90 16.74
C TYR A 9 4.03 -7.68 15.84
N ILE A 10 4.27 -6.52 16.44
CA ILE A 10 4.86 -5.39 15.73
C ILE A 10 6.29 -5.84 15.37
N PHE A 11 6.45 -6.48 14.21
CA PHE A 11 7.74 -6.57 13.55
C PHE A 11 8.08 -5.17 13.01
N LEU A 12 8.58 -4.30 13.90
CA LEU A 12 9.21 -3.05 13.51
C LEU A 12 10.63 -3.34 12.97
N PHE A 13 10.74 -4.12 11.89
CA PHE A 13 12.00 -4.31 11.18
C PHE A 13 12.05 -3.39 9.97
N GLY A 14 12.05 -2.08 10.25
CA GLY A 14 12.81 -1.17 9.43
C GLY A 14 14.18 -1.08 10.08
N PHE A 15 15.18 -1.76 9.53
CA PHE A 15 16.57 -1.34 9.73
C PHE A 15 16.70 0.01 9.03
N ASN A 16 16.23 1.06 9.70
CA ASN A 16 16.78 2.37 9.42
C ASN A 16 18.23 2.22 9.90
N PHE A 17 19.21 2.36 9.00
CA PHE A 17 20.44 2.98 9.45
C PHE A 17 20.01 4.17 10.31
N LEU A 18 20.57 4.32 11.50
CA LEU A 18 20.51 5.60 12.19
C LEU A 18 21.15 6.58 11.19
N TYR A 19 20.34 7.18 10.32
CA TYR A 19 20.68 8.30 9.45
C TYR A 19 20.87 9.48 10.40
N GLY A 20 21.93 9.43 11.20
CA GLY A 20 22.68 10.65 11.46
C GLY A 20 23.00 11.19 10.07
N GLN A 21 22.54 12.42 9.82
CA GLN A 21 22.83 13.33 8.72
C GLN A 21 24.31 13.37 8.25
N GLN A 22 24.94 12.23 7.96
CA GLN A 22 26.26 12.19 7.38
C GLN A 22 26.08 12.33 5.87
N THR A 23 25.82 13.56 5.47
CA THR A 23 25.77 14.04 4.08
C THR A 23 27.16 14.14 3.45
N SER A 24 28.22 14.05 4.27
CA SER A 24 29.61 14.13 3.81
C SER A 24 30.09 12.80 3.23
N CYS A 25 30.62 12.84 2.02
CA CYS A 25 31.28 11.72 1.36
C CYS A 25 32.63 11.40 2.02
N ASP A 26 32.89 10.11 2.31
CA ASP A 26 34.21 9.66 2.76
C ASP A 26 35.19 9.53 1.58
N VAL A 27 34.68 9.06 0.45
CA VAL A 27 35.41 8.90 -0.80
C VAL A 27 34.57 9.52 -1.91
N THR A 28 35.20 10.30 -2.79
CA THR A 28 34.51 10.94 -3.92
C THR A 28 35.20 10.55 -5.22
N ASN A 29 34.42 10.11 -6.21
CA ASN A 29 34.87 9.72 -7.55
C ASN A 29 36.14 8.84 -7.55
N PRO A 30 36.13 7.68 -6.87
CA PRO A 30 37.28 6.78 -6.91
C PRO A 30 37.57 6.33 -8.35
N SER A 31 38.85 6.21 -8.69
CA SER A 31 39.27 5.77 -10.02
C SER A 31 38.76 4.36 -10.33
N PRO A 32 38.16 4.13 -11.51
CA PRO A 32 37.71 2.81 -11.92
C PRO A 32 38.91 1.94 -12.30
N ILE A 33 39.36 1.14 -11.34
CA ILE A 33 40.32 0.06 -11.54
C ILE A 33 39.59 -1.28 -11.57
N ASP A 34 40.20 -2.29 -12.19
CA ASP A 34 39.65 -3.64 -12.21
C ASP A 34 39.58 -4.22 -10.79
N ASN A 35 38.49 -4.94 -10.49
CA ASN A 35 38.21 -5.52 -9.18
C ASN A 35 38.21 -4.48 -8.03
N TYR A 36 37.60 -3.33 -8.26
CA TYR A 36 37.52 -2.29 -7.23
C TYR A 36 36.73 -2.77 -6.00
N VAL A 37 37.30 -2.55 -4.82
CA VAL A 37 36.68 -2.89 -3.54
C VAL A 37 36.20 -1.61 -2.87
N PHE A 38 34.87 -1.46 -2.76
CA PHE A 38 34.28 -0.36 -2.01
C PHE A 38 34.53 -0.55 -0.51
N PRO A 39 35.14 0.44 0.16
CA PRO A 39 35.65 0.26 1.52
C PRO A 39 34.55 0.11 2.57
N ALA A 40 34.86 -0.65 3.62
CA ALA A 40 33.95 -0.94 4.71
C ALA A 40 33.54 0.33 5.47
N ASN A 41 32.25 0.42 5.84
CA ASN A 41 31.67 1.52 6.62
C ASN A 41 31.94 2.92 6.04
N LYS A 42 32.07 3.02 4.70
CA LYS A 42 32.32 4.29 4.01
C LYS A 42 31.18 4.64 3.07
N ARG A 43 30.86 5.94 3.03
CA ARG A 43 30.03 6.55 1.98
C ARG A 43 30.92 6.93 0.79
N VAL A 44 30.70 6.27 -0.34
CA VAL A 44 31.39 6.54 -1.61
C VAL A 44 30.44 7.28 -2.55
N CYS A 45 30.81 8.50 -2.90
CA CYS A 45 29.98 9.40 -3.69
C CYS A 45 30.48 9.52 -5.13
N PHE A 46 29.53 9.55 -6.06
CA PHE A 46 29.76 9.80 -7.47
C PHE A 46 29.07 11.11 -7.87
N THR A 47 29.87 12.06 -8.37
CA THR A 47 29.41 13.33 -8.96
C THR A 47 29.74 13.43 -10.44
N GLU A 48 30.41 12.42 -11.00
CA GLU A 48 30.80 12.31 -12.39
C GLU A 48 30.47 10.91 -12.91
N ASN A 49 30.14 10.81 -14.20
CA ASN A 49 29.78 9.53 -14.80
C ASN A 49 30.94 8.55 -14.68
N THR A 50 30.69 7.40 -14.05
CA THR A 50 31.72 6.40 -13.78
C THR A 50 31.23 5.02 -14.18
N THR A 51 32.12 4.21 -14.75
CA THR A 51 31.85 2.80 -15.05
C THR A 51 32.93 1.96 -14.38
N PHE A 52 32.50 1.00 -13.57
CA PHE A 52 33.37 -0.05 -13.05
C PHE A 52 33.10 -1.36 -13.78
N ASN A 53 34.13 -2.19 -13.91
CA ASN A 53 33.98 -3.59 -14.25
C ASN A 53 33.60 -4.37 -12.98
N ASP A 54 34.45 -5.30 -12.54
CA ASP A 54 34.18 -6.13 -11.37
C ASP A 54 34.33 -5.31 -10.11
N VAL A 55 33.35 -5.41 -9.22
CA VAL A 55 33.34 -4.73 -7.93
C VAL A 55 32.91 -5.63 -6.78
N LYS A 56 33.42 -5.30 -5.60
CA LYS A 56 33.00 -5.88 -4.33
C LYS A 56 32.64 -4.77 -3.36
N LEU A 57 31.56 -4.94 -2.59
CA LEU A 57 31.25 -4.06 -1.46
C LEU A 57 31.66 -4.75 -0.17
N GLU A 58 32.49 -4.09 0.62
CA GLU A 58 32.75 -4.50 2.01
C GLU A 58 31.59 -4.09 2.92
N ASP A 59 31.56 -4.66 4.14
CA ASP A 59 30.48 -4.42 5.10
C ASP A 59 30.30 -2.93 5.42
N GLY A 60 29.05 -2.47 5.40
CA GLY A 60 28.69 -1.08 5.67
C GLY A 60 29.01 -0.10 4.54
N ALA A 61 29.47 -0.55 3.36
CA ALA A 61 29.67 0.35 2.23
C ALA A 61 28.34 0.93 1.74
N ILE A 62 28.30 2.25 1.53
CA ILE A 62 27.16 3.01 1.01
C ILE A 62 27.57 3.68 -0.30
N ILE A 63 26.83 3.42 -1.36
CA ILE A 63 27.05 4.02 -2.69
C ILE A 63 26.06 5.17 -2.88
N HIS A 64 26.57 6.39 -2.98
CA HIS A 64 25.77 7.59 -3.26
C HIS A 64 26.03 8.10 -4.67
N ILE A 65 24.96 8.36 -5.43
CA ILE A 65 25.04 8.81 -6.82
C ILE A 65 24.30 10.14 -6.90
N ALA A 66 25.03 11.23 -7.08
CA ALA A 66 24.47 12.57 -7.14
C ALA A 66 23.52 12.76 -8.33
N PRO A 67 22.65 13.79 -8.30
CA PRO A 67 21.77 14.12 -9.43
C PRO A 67 22.55 14.26 -10.75
N ASN A 68 21.93 13.87 -11.87
CA ASN A 68 22.52 13.92 -13.22
C ASN A 68 23.82 13.12 -13.40
N THR A 69 24.19 12.27 -12.45
CA THR A 69 25.37 11.39 -12.53
C THR A 69 24.95 9.97 -12.84
N LYS A 70 25.72 9.25 -13.66
CA LYS A 70 25.49 7.84 -14.00
C LYS A 70 26.63 6.96 -13.49
N LEU A 71 26.29 5.97 -12.67
CA LEU A 71 27.18 4.89 -12.26
C LEU A 71 26.77 3.59 -12.96
N ILE A 72 27.73 2.94 -13.60
CA ILE A 72 27.52 1.65 -14.27
C ILE A 72 28.41 0.59 -13.62
N PHE A 73 27.82 -0.53 -13.23
CA PHE A 73 28.53 -1.76 -12.94
C PHE A 73 28.41 -2.68 -14.17
N ASN A 74 29.50 -2.75 -14.94
CA ASN A 74 29.52 -3.34 -16.25
C ASN A 74 29.58 -4.88 -16.21
N THR A 75 30.34 -5.44 -15.27
CA THR A 75 30.47 -6.89 -15.08
C THR A 75 29.85 -7.30 -13.75
N ASN A 76 30.60 -7.86 -12.80
CA ASN A 76 30.04 -8.41 -11.58
C ASN A 76 30.01 -7.37 -10.45
N LEU A 77 28.88 -7.28 -9.76
CA LEU A 77 28.83 -6.77 -8.39
C LEU A 77 28.65 -7.95 -7.45
N SER A 78 29.51 -8.06 -6.45
CA SER A 78 29.40 -9.08 -5.41
C SER A 78 29.42 -8.47 -4.01
N THR A 79 28.69 -9.12 -3.11
CA THR A 79 28.59 -8.80 -1.67
C THR A 79 28.67 -10.10 -0.88
N ALA A 80 28.89 -10.03 0.44
CA ALA A 80 29.01 -11.22 1.28
C ALA A 80 27.82 -11.38 2.24
N THR A 81 27.48 -12.63 2.57
CA THR A 81 26.47 -12.95 3.59
C THR A 81 26.87 -12.37 4.94
N GLY A 82 25.91 -11.76 5.63
CA GLY A 82 26.12 -11.11 6.94
C GLY A 82 26.57 -9.65 6.83
N PHE A 83 26.94 -9.17 5.65
CA PHE A 83 27.21 -7.75 5.41
C PHE A 83 25.92 -6.96 5.24
N LYS A 84 26.01 -5.64 5.40
CA LYS A 84 24.95 -4.68 5.11
C LYS A 84 25.45 -3.60 4.16
N ASN A 85 24.74 -3.37 3.07
CA ASN A 85 25.16 -2.39 2.06
C ASN A 85 24.01 -1.46 1.66
N GLY A 86 24.38 -0.20 1.35
CA GLY A 86 23.43 0.86 1.03
C GLY A 86 23.60 1.41 -0.39
N PHE A 87 22.50 1.79 -1.03
CA PHE A 87 22.48 2.54 -2.28
C PHE A 87 21.57 3.76 -2.16
N GLU A 88 22.11 4.94 -2.41
CA GLU A 88 21.39 6.22 -2.45
C GLU A 88 21.47 6.80 -3.86
N ILE A 89 20.35 6.77 -4.58
CA ILE A 89 20.32 6.98 -6.03
C ILE A 89 19.57 8.28 -6.33
N GLU A 90 20.32 9.37 -6.47
CA GLU A 90 19.80 10.66 -6.97
C GLU A 90 19.97 10.83 -8.49
N GLY A 91 21.03 10.24 -9.03
CA GLY A 91 21.28 10.10 -10.47
C GLY A 91 20.80 8.77 -11.04
N SER A 92 21.66 8.04 -11.74
CA SER A 92 21.35 6.77 -12.39
C SER A 92 22.32 5.68 -11.95
N LEU A 93 21.79 4.54 -11.54
CA LEU A 93 22.51 3.29 -11.31
C LEU A 93 22.12 2.27 -12.37
N GLU A 94 23.09 1.73 -13.09
CA GLU A 94 22.89 0.67 -14.08
C GLU A 94 23.73 -0.57 -13.77
N PHE A 95 23.06 -1.72 -13.77
CA PHE A 95 23.71 -3.03 -13.73
C PHE A 95 23.58 -3.70 -15.11
N ASN A 96 24.70 -3.87 -15.83
CA ASN A 96 24.67 -4.53 -17.14
C ASN A 96 24.54 -6.06 -17.02
N ASN A 97 25.03 -6.64 -15.92
CA ASN A 97 24.87 -8.05 -15.57
C ASN A 97 24.01 -8.22 -14.31
N ASN A 98 23.68 -9.47 -13.98
CA ASN A 98 22.91 -9.78 -12.77
C ASN A 98 23.79 -9.59 -11.52
N PRO A 99 23.52 -8.63 -10.63
CA PRO A 99 24.31 -8.44 -9.42
C PRO A 99 24.10 -9.61 -8.46
N ASN A 100 25.16 -10.06 -7.80
CA ASN A 100 25.09 -11.11 -6.79
C ASN A 100 24.97 -10.48 -5.38
N PHE A 101 23.75 -10.14 -5.00
CA PHE A 101 23.45 -9.59 -3.68
C PHE A 101 23.24 -10.71 -2.65
N SER A 102 24.21 -10.87 -1.76
CA SER A 102 24.16 -11.75 -0.59
C SER A 102 24.15 -10.98 0.74
N SER A 103 24.51 -9.68 0.72
CA SER A 103 24.38 -8.76 1.86
C SER A 103 22.96 -8.25 2.04
N ASP A 104 22.58 -7.90 3.26
CA ASP A 104 21.35 -7.13 3.48
C ASP A 104 21.44 -5.77 2.78
N LEU A 105 20.32 -5.29 2.23
CA LEU A 105 20.29 -4.13 1.36
C LEU A 105 19.37 -3.04 1.90
N ASP A 106 19.84 -1.79 1.86
CA ASP A 106 19.00 -0.60 1.95
C ASP A 106 19.17 0.24 0.67
N ILE A 107 18.11 0.37 -0.11
CA ILE A 107 18.11 1.04 -1.41
C ILE A 107 17.10 2.18 -1.36
N ASN A 108 17.58 3.41 -1.53
CA ASN A 108 16.75 4.60 -1.62
C ASN A 108 16.94 5.27 -2.99
N ILE A 109 15.87 5.33 -3.77
CA ILE A 109 15.84 5.98 -5.08
C ILE A 109 15.05 7.28 -4.91
N SER A 110 15.71 8.41 -5.14
CA SER A 110 15.09 9.73 -5.07
C SER A 110 14.14 9.98 -6.25
N THR A 111 13.44 11.11 -6.25
CA THR A 111 12.49 11.50 -7.31
C THR A 111 13.10 11.64 -8.71
N THR A 112 14.40 11.97 -8.79
CA THR A 112 15.20 12.02 -10.03
C THR A 112 16.00 10.76 -10.28
N GLY A 113 16.05 9.86 -9.30
CA GLY A 113 16.82 8.64 -9.32
C GLY A 113 16.31 7.63 -10.34
N THR A 114 17.22 6.89 -10.97
CA THR A 114 16.91 5.74 -11.82
C THR A 114 17.75 4.53 -11.42
N LEU A 115 17.10 3.40 -11.14
CA LEU A 115 17.75 2.09 -11.03
C LEU A 115 17.38 1.27 -12.27
N SER A 116 18.37 0.80 -13.01
CA SER A 116 18.15 0.03 -14.24
C SER A 116 18.99 -1.23 -14.30
N ASN A 117 18.44 -2.27 -14.90
CA ASN A 117 19.14 -3.52 -15.14
C ASN A 117 18.49 -4.29 -16.29
N GLN A 118 19.31 -4.89 -17.16
CA GLN A 118 18.82 -5.65 -18.33
C GLN A 118 18.84 -7.17 -18.11
N SER A 119 19.65 -7.66 -17.18
CA SER A 119 19.97 -9.08 -17.03
C SER A 119 19.20 -9.80 -15.90
N GLY A 120 18.37 -9.07 -15.17
CA GLY A 120 17.68 -9.49 -13.95
C GLY A 120 18.46 -9.10 -12.70
N ILE A 121 17.76 -9.03 -11.57
CA ILE A 121 18.36 -8.85 -10.25
C ILE A 121 17.93 -10.03 -9.38
N THR A 122 18.90 -10.78 -8.86
CA THR A 122 18.64 -11.82 -7.85
C THR A 122 19.15 -11.39 -6.48
N ILE A 123 18.25 -11.41 -5.51
CA ILE A 123 18.51 -11.05 -4.12
C ILE A 123 18.49 -12.34 -3.29
N ARG A 124 19.62 -12.68 -2.65
CA ARG A 124 19.81 -13.89 -1.82
C ARG A 124 20.14 -13.58 -0.36
N ASN A 125 19.84 -12.36 0.08
CA ASN A 125 20.18 -11.88 1.41
C ASN A 125 19.16 -12.30 2.48
N ASN A 126 19.31 -11.78 3.70
CA ASN A 126 18.33 -11.99 4.78
C ASN A 126 17.32 -10.85 4.85
N ALA A 127 17.69 -9.64 4.46
CA ALA A 127 16.78 -8.51 4.47
C ALA A 127 17.05 -7.51 3.33
N THR A 128 15.96 -7.03 2.72
CA THR A 128 16.00 -5.94 1.73
C THR A 128 14.98 -4.87 2.09
N ASN A 129 15.42 -3.62 2.14
CA ASN A 129 14.57 -2.44 2.17
C ASN A 129 14.79 -1.64 0.88
N LEU A 130 13.76 -1.47 0.06
CA LEU A 130 13.82 -0.68 -1.17
C LEU A 130 12.72 0.37 -1.16
N ILE A 131 13.10 1.65 -1.16
CA ILE A 131 12.18 2.78 -1.27
C ILE A 131 12.42 3.46 -2.62
N ASN A 132 11.41 3.42 -3.49
CA ASN A 132 11.45 4.01 -4.81
C ASN A 132 10.56 5.25 -4.92
N ASN A 133 11.17 6.44 -4.95
CA ASN A 133 10.50 7.68 -5.31
C ASN A 133 10.76 8.09 -6.78
N GLY A 134 11.63 7.36 -7.48
CA GLY A 134 12.08 7.63 -8.84
C GLY A 134 11.59 6.59 -9.84
N THR A 135 12.50 6.10 -10.67
CA THR A 135 12.21 5.09 -11.69
C THR A 135 13.02 3.82 -11.44
N VAL A 136 12.35 2.67 -11.44
CA VAL A 136 12.98 1.34 -11.48
C VAL A 136 12.65 0.71 -12.84
N ASP A 137 13.66 0.32 -13.61
CA ASP A 137 13.52 -0.36 -14.91
C ASP A 137 14.36 -1.65 -14.93
N ILE A 138 13.74 -2.77 -14.52
CA ILE A 138 14.35 -4.10 -14.57
C ILE A 138 13.80 -4.85 -15.79
N ARG A 139 14.55 -4.91 -16.89
CA ARG A 139 14.10 -5.54 -18.15
C ARG A 139 14.18 -7.06 -18.16
N SER A 140 14.07 -7.67 -16.98
CA SER A 140 14.10 -9.10 -16.74
C SER A 140 13.42 -9.39 -15.38
N THR A 141 13.76 -10.49 -14.72
CA THR A 141 13.17 -10.88 -13.43
C THR A 141 13.81 -10.10 -12.27
N LEU A 142 12.98 -9.53 -11.41
CA LEU A 142 13.36 -9.21 -10.03
C LEU A 142 13.03 -10.43 -9.17
N ASN A 143 14.06 -11.10 -8.68
CA ASN A 143 13.98 -12.41 -8.04
C ASN A 143 14.42 -12.36 -6.57
N PHE A 144 13.52 -12.71 -5.66
CA PHE A 144 13.85 -12.94 -4.25
C PHE A 144 14.07 -14.43 -4.06
N GLY A 145 15.30 -14.83 -3.73
CA GLY A 145 15.76 -16.21 -3.77
C GLY A 145 16.06 -16.85 -2.41
N SER A 146 15.70 -16.19 -1.30
CA SER A 146 16.01 -16.64 0.05
C SER A 146 14.71 -16.89 0.84
N PRO A 147 14.41 -18.14 1.25
CA PRO A 147 13.14 -18.50 1.91
C PRO A 147 12.91 -17.79 3.25
N THR A 148 13.99 -17.42 3.93
CA THR A 148 13.96 -16.76 5.24
C THR A 148 14.11 -15.25 5.16
N ALA A 149 14.25 -14.69 3.95
CA ALA A 149 14.44 -13.26 3.78
C ALA A 149 13.20 -12.48 4.19
N ILE A 150 13.40 -11.27 4.72
CA ILE A 150 12.35 -10.28 4.96
C ILE A 150 12.59 -9.11 4.00
N ASN A 151 11.67 -8.92 3.07
CA ASN A 151 11.80 -7.91 2.03
C ASN A 151 10.67 -6.89 2.15
N TYR A 152 11.04 -5.61 2.17
CA TYR A 152 10.11 -4.49 2.10
C TYR A 152 10.42 -3.65 0.87
N ILE A 153 9.44 -3.49 -0.01
CA ILE A 153 9.52 -2.64 -1.20
C ILE A 153 8.39 -1.63 -1.18
N GLU A 154 8.74 -0.36 -1.22
CA GLU A 154 7.81 0.75 -1.36
C GLU A 154 8.02 1.42 -2.72
N ASN A 155 6.98 1.44 -3.54
CA ASN A 155 6.97 2.12 -4.83
C ASN A 155 6.05 3.35 -4.78
N ASN A 156 6.65 4.54 -4.77
CA ASN A 156 5.93 5.81 -4.75
C ASN A 156 5.77 6.45 -6.13
N LYS A 157 6.49 5.97 -7.17
CA LYS A 157 6.45 6.54 -8.52
C LYS A 157 6.33 5.48 -9.61
N GLU A 158 7.41 5.01 -10.22
CA GLU A 158 7.34 4.10 -11.36
C GLU A 158 8.28 2.91 -11.20
N MET A 159 7.75 1.70 -11.39
CA MET A 159 8.52 0.47 -11.42
C MET A 159 8.08 -0.39 -12.60
N LYS A 160 9.03 -0.76 -13.45
CA LYS A 160 8.85 -1.65 -14.58
C LYS A 160 9.70 -2.88 -14.38
N VAL A 161 9.07 -4.05 -14.43
CA VAL A 161 9.78 -5.32 -14.40
C VAL A 161 9.23 -6.27 -15.46
N VAL A 162 10.02 -7.23 -15.93
CA VAL A 162 9.46 -8.30 -16.75
C VAL A 162 8.71 -9.28 -15.87
N ARG A 163 9.31 -9.75 -14.78
CA ARG A 163 8.70 -10.69 -13.84
C ARG A 163 9.03 -10.29 -12.40
N PHE A 164 8.04 -10.33 -11.52
CA PHE A 164 8.29 -10.36 -10.08
C PHE A 164 8.23 -11.81 -9.62
N ASN A 165 9.36 -12.33 -9.13
CA ASN A 165 9.38 -13.62 -8.49
C ASN A 165 9.53 -13.45 -6.97
N LEU A 166 8.39 -13.50 -6.28
CA LEU A 166 8.24 -13.41 -4.81
C LEU A 166 7.89 -14.78 -4.23
N SER A 167 8.28 -15.87 -4.90
CA SER A 167 7.98 -17.23 -4.47
C SER A 167 8.70 -17.61 -3.17
N GLU A 168 9.76 -16.89 -2.80
CA GLU A 168 10.54 -17.11 -1.58
C GLU A 168 10.54 -15.87 -0.67
N GLY A 169 10.72 -16.08 0.63
CA GLY A 169 10.83 -15.02 1.62
C GLY A 169 9.50 -14.41 2.06
N ASN A 170 9.55 -13.64 3.13
CA ASN A 170 8.45 -12.80 3.60
C ASN A 170 8.53 -11.45 2.90
N ASN A 171 7.59 -11.21 1.98
CA ASN A 171 7.63 -10.07 1.07
C ASN A 171 6.50 -9.10 1.39
N THR A 172 6.82 -7.83 1.65
CA THR A 172 5.85 -6.75 1.78
C THR A 172 6.05 -5.74 0.66
N PHE A 173 5.03 -5.54 -0.16
CA PHE A 173 5.02 -4.56 -1.24
C PHE A 173 3.98 -3.48 -0.96
N LEU A 174 4.42 -2.23 -0.87
CA LEU A 174 3.54 -1.06 -0.78
C LEU A 174 3.64 -0.25 -2.07
N ASN A 175 2.61 -0.30 -2.90
CA ASN A 175 2.54 0.48 -4.13
C ASN A 175 1.61 1.68 -3.99
N LYS A 176 2.16 2.89 -4.11
CA LYS A 176 1.42 4.16 -4.23
C LYS A 176 1.55 4.77 -5.64
N GLY A 177 2.52 4.31 -6.42
CA GLY A 177 2.76 4.72 -7.80
C GLY A 177 2.20 3.72 -8.81
N ARG A 178 2.90 3.58 -9.93
CA ARG A 178 2.60 2.63 -11.01
C ARG A 178 3.63 1.51 -11.06
N ILE A 179 3.12 0.29 -11.20
CA ILE A 179 3.89 -0.92 -11.47
C ILE A 179 3.43 -1.51 -12.79
N ASP A 180 4.33 -1.64 -13.75
CA ASP A 180 4.09 -2.39 -14.99
C ASP A 180 4.89 -3.69 -14.97
N VAL A 181 4.21 -4.82 -15.18
CA VAL A 181 4.80 -6.16 -15.25
C VAL A 181 4.49 -6.74 -16.62
N SER A 182 5.54 -7.06 -17.39
CA SER A 182 5.35 -7.58 -18.76
C SER A 182 5.09 -9.09 -18.83
N ASN A 183 5.25 -9.79 -17.70
CA ASN A 183 5.02 -11.21 -17.55
C ASN A 183 4.35 -11.48 -16.19
N THR A 184 4.60 -12.64 -15.58
CA THR A 184 3.91 -13.09 -14.37
C THR A 184 4.37 -12.34 -13.10
N ILE A 185 3.45 -12.20 -12.16
CA ILE A 185 3.73 -11.90 -10.74
C ILE A 185 3.52 -13.20 -9.96
N ASP A 186 4.59 -13.75 -9.38
CA ASP A 186 4.51 -14.92 -8.52
C ASP A 186 4.68 -14.54 -7.07
N ASN A 187 3.74 -14.99 -6.23
CA ASN A 187 3.73 -14.74 -4.80
C ASN A 187 3.79 -16.06 -4.04
N ASN A 188 3.98 -15.95 -2.72
CA ASN A 188 3.91 -17.07 -1.79
C ASN A 188 2.96 -16.76 -0.61
N ALA A 189 2.80 -17.71 0.29
CA ALA A 189 1.86 -17.62 1.40
C ALA A 189 2.18 -16.50 2.42
N THR A 190 3.42 -16.00 2.43
CA THR A 190 3.87 -14.92 3.31
C THR A 190 3.90 -13.56 2.62
N THR A 191 3.55 -13.49 1.34
CA THR A 191 3.55 -12.23 0.60
C THR A 191 2.33 -11.38 0.98
N LEU A 192 2.59 -10.13 1.33
CA LEU A 192 1.61 -9.05 1.48
C LEU A 192 1.83 -8.00 0.39
N MET A 193 0.82 -7.74 -0.43
CA MET A 193 0.86 -6.64 -1.40
C MET A 193 -0.25 -5.65 -1.10
N VAL A 194 0.13 -4.42 -0.81
CA VAL A 194 -0.77 -3.28 -0.60
C VAL A 194 -0.69 -2.38 -1.83
N ASN A 195 -1.79 -2.26 -2.56
CA ASN A 195 -1.88 -1.42 -3.74
C ASN A 195 -2.82 -0.23 -3.52
N CYS A 196 -2.30 0.97 -3.72
CA CYS A 196 -3.01 2.24 -3.64
C CYS A 196 -2.84 3.08 -4.91
N GLY A 197 -1.93 2.68 -5.78
CA GLY A 197 -1.77 3.23 -7.13
C GLY A 197 -2.24 2.24 -8.18
N GLU A 198 -1.40 2.00 -9.19
CA GLU A 198 -1.71 1.15 -10.34
C GLU A 198 -0.76 -0.04 -10.40
N ILE A 199 -1.32 -1.23 -10.58
CA ILE A 199 -0.58 -2.43 -10.99
C ILE A 199 -1.16 -2.89 -12.31
N TYR A 200 -0.32 -3.04 -13.31
CA TYR A 200 -0.68 -3.51 -14.63
C TYR A 200 0.21 -4.70 -15.02
N SER A 201 -0.40 -5.85 -15.25
CA SER A 201 0.29 -7.09 -15.63
C SER A 201 -0.19 -7.57 -17.00
N LEU A 202 0.75 -7.84 -17.92
CA LEU A 202 0.45 -8.39 -19.25
C LEU A 202 0.21 -9.92 -19.23
N SER A 203 0.56 -10.59 -18.12
CA SER A 203 0.38 -12.04 -17.92
C SER A 203 -0.25 -12.29 -16.54
N SER A 204 -0.11 -13.51 -16.00
CA SER A 204 -0.83 -13.96 -14.80
C SER A 204 -0.38 -13.30 -13.48
N PHE A 205 -1.29 -13.34 -12.51
CA PHE A 205 -1.03 -12.99 -11.11
C PHE A 205 -1.21 -14.23 -10.23
N ASN A 206 -0.12 -14.94 -9.97
CA ASN A 206 -0.12 -16.19 -9.21
C ASN A 206 -0.02 -15.87 -7.72
N MET A 207 -1.05 -16.21 -6.96
CA MET A 207 -1.15 -15.75 -5.58
C MET A 207 -0.41 -16.62 -4.57
N GLY A 208 -0.27 -17.92 -4.77
CA GLY A 208 0.55 -18.78 -3.90
C GLY A 208 0.18 -18.76 -2.40
N GLY A 209 -1.04 -18.37 -2.04
CA GLY A 209 -1.49 -18.21 -0.65
C GLY A 209 -1.37 -16.79 -0.08
N SER A 210 -0.92 -15.81 -0.87
CA SER A 210 -0.67 -14.43 -0.46
C SER A 210 -1.93 -13.64 -0.05
N ARG A 211 -1.70 -12.51 0.62
CA ARG A 211 -2.73 -11.50 0.93
C ARG A 211 -2.49 -10.24 0.10
N ILE A 212 -3.52 -9.78 -0.61
CA ILE A 212 -3.49 -8.57 -1.44
C ILE A 212 -4.55 -7.60 -0.93
N VAL A 213 -4.16 -6.38 -0.60
CA VAL A 213 -5.07 -5.31 -0.19
C VAL A 213 -5.04 -4.22 -1.26
N ASN A 214 -6.15 -4.05 -1.99
CA ASN A 214 -6.24 -3.11 -3.10
C ASN A 214 -7.21 -1.97 -2.79
N THR A 215 -6.74 -0.73 -2.95
CA THR A 215 -7.52 0.51 -2.87
C THR A 215 -7.41 1.34 -4.16
N GLY A 216 -6.38 1.07 -4.96
CA GLY A 216 -6.19 1.61 -6.30
C GLY A 216 -6.73 0.67 -7.39
N THR A 217 -5.96 0.53 -8.47
CA THR A 217 -6.33 -0.29 -9.63
C THR A 217 -5.33 -1.41 -9.83
N VAL A 218 -5.81 -2.64 -9.97
CA VAL A 218 -5.02 -3.78 -10.45
C VAL A 218 -5.66 -4.29 -11.73
N THR A 219 -4.88 -4.39 -12.81
CA THR A 219 -5.33 -4.90 -14.10
C THR A 219 -4.42 -6.02 -14.58
N ILE A 220 -5.01 -7.19 -14.81
CA ILE A 220 -4.35 -8.39 -15.31
C ILE A 220 -4.90 -8.66 -16.71
N GLU A 221 -4.12 -8.36 -17.74
CA GLU A 221 -4.54 -8.43 -19.14
C GLU A 221 -4.57 -9.86 -19.68
N GLY A 222 -3.58 -10.67 -19.33
CA GLY A 222 -3.35 -11.99 -19.92
C GLY A 222 -3.02 -13.05 -18.88
N GLY A 223 -2.95 -14.30 -19.33
CA GLY A 223 -2.62 -15.46 -18.48
C GLY A 223 -3.72 -15.84 -17.49
N ASN A 224 -3.79 -17.13 -17.12
CA ASN A 224 -4.68 -17.56 -16.04
C ASN A 224 -4.01 -17.28 -14.69
N SER A 225 -4.70 -16.57 -13.80
CA SER A 225 -4.23 -16.31 -12.44
C SER A 225 -4.66 -17.43 -11.50
N ASP A 226 -3.68 -18.03 -10.81
CA ASP A 226 -3.94 -19.09 -9.85
C ASP A 226 -4.07 -18.54 -8.42
N LEU A 227 -5.27 -18.65 -7.85
CA LEU A 227 -5.60 -18.34 -6.47
C LEU A 227 -5.46 -19.61 -5.62
N SER A 228 -4.23 -20.09 -5.45
CA SER A 228 -3.89 -21.33 -4.73
C SER A 228 -3.73 -21.12 -3.21
N GLY A 229 -3.80 -22.18 -2.41
CA GLY A 229 -3.67 -22.09 -0.94
C GLY A 229 -4.68 -21.10 -0.31
N THR A 230 -4.27 -20.42 0.77
CA THR A 230 -5.08 -19.44 1.53
C THR A 230 -5.14 -18.05 0.88
N SER A 231 -5.07 -17.99 -0.46
CA SER A 231 -5.01 -16.72 -1.20
C SER A 231 -6.18 -15.81 -0.86
N ARG A 232 -5.88 -14.55 -0.55
CA ARG A 232 -6.89 -13.58 -0.15
C ARG A 232 -6.71 -12.25 -0.86
N ILE A 233 -7.71 -11.86 -1.64
CA ILE A 233 -7.82 -10.51 -2.21
C ILE A 233 -8.81 -9.72 -1.37
N GLU A 234 -8.41 -8.55 -0.90
CA GLU A 234 -9.25 -7.57 -0.20
C GLU A 234 -9.34 -6.32 -1.07
N ASN A 235 -10.41 -6.22 -1.85
CA ASN A 235 -10.60 -5.15 -2.83
C ASN A 235 -11.54 -4.06 -2.32
N TYR A 236 -11.04 -2.83 -2.29
CA TYR A 236 -11.74 -1.58 -2.02
C TYR A 236 -11.60 -0.58 -3.17
N GLY A 237 -10.87 -0.96 -4.22
CA GLY A 237 -10.69 -0.19 -5.45
C GLY A 237 -11.24 -0.96 -6.64
N THR A 238 -10.45 -1.01 -7.72
CA THR A 238 -10.79 -1.76 -8.93
C THR A 238 -9.80 -2.90 -9.16
N PHE A 239 -10.31 -4.12 -9.34
CA PHE A 239 -9.49 -5.29 -9.67
C PHE A 239 -10.03 -5.98 -10.93
N ILE A 240 -9.22 -6.05 -11.99
CA ILE A 240 -9.64 -6.52 -13.30
C ILE A 240 -8.85 -7.76 -13.68
N PHE A 241 -9.56 -8.85 -13.93
CA PHE A 241 -9.04 -10.06 -14.54
C PHE A 241 -9.64 -10.20 -15.95
N ASN A 242 -8.88 -9.79 -16.96
CA ASN A 242 -9.33 -9.89 -18.36
C ASN A 242 -9.27 -11.32 -18.91
N ASN A 243 -8.59 -12.24 -18.22
CA ASN A 243 -8.48 -13.65 -18.58
C ASN A 243 -9.04 -14.58 -17.47
N GLY A 244 -8.52 -15.80 -17.34
CA GLY A 244 -9.01 -16.81 -16.40
C GLY A 244 -8.52 -16.63 -14.96
N ILE A 245 -9.34 -17.08 -14.01
CA ILE A 245 -8.93 -17.34 -12.62
C ILE A 245 -9.18 -18.82 -12.29
N ASN A 246 -8.22 -19.46 -11.63
CA ASN A 246 -8.41 -20.76 -10.99
C ASN A 246 -8.37 -20.60 -9.47
N GLY A 247 -9.53 -20.76 -8.83
CA GLY A 247 -9.67 -20.75 -7.37
C GLY A 247 -9.46 -22.12 -6.73
N ASN A 248 -9.56 -22.14 -5.41
CA ASN A 248 -9.65 -23.35 -4.58
C ASN A 248 -10.49 -23.07 -3.31
N THR A 249 -10.80 -24.09 -2.53
CA THR A 249 -11.70 -24.00 -1.36
C THR A 249 -11.21 -23.14 -0.20
N GLN A 250 -9.92 -22.80 -0.15
CA GLN A 250 -9.30 -21.95 0.88
C GLN A 250 -9.08 -20.51 0.39
N ALA A 251 -9.28 -20.23 -0.90
CA ALA A 251 -9.11 -18.91 -1.47
C ALA A 251 -10.37 -18.04 -1.26
N SER A 252 -10.16 -16.73 -1.18
CA SER A 252 -11.25 -15.75 -1.05
C SER A 252 -10.96 -14.45 -1.80
N ILE A 253 -12.03 -13.86 -2.35
CA ILE A 253 -12.03 -12.48 -2.85
C ILE A 253 -13.07 -11.72 -2.01
N TYR A 254 -12.59 -10.92 -1.06
CA TYR A 254 -13.39 -9.90 -0.41
C TYR A 254 -13.47 -8.66 -1.31
N ASN A 255 -14.67 -8.14 -1.52
CA ASN A 255 -14.90 -7.01 -2.38
C ASN A 255 -15.89 -6.00 -1.75
N ALA A 256 -15.42 -4.77 -1.56
CA ALA A 256 -16.20 -3.58 -1.25
C ALA A 256 -16.04 -2.48 -2.33
N GLY A 257 -15.39 -2.81 -3.45
CA GLY A 257 -15.25 -1.97 -4.63
C GLY A 257 -15.75 -2.68 -5.89
N LEU A 258 -14.98 -2.62 -6.97
CA LEU A 258 -15.29 -3.27 -8.24
C LEU A 258 -14.29 -4.39 -8.56
N VAL A 259 -14.80 -5.58 -8.85
CA VAL A 259 -14.02 -6.68 -9.43
C VAL A 259 -14.61 -7.05 -10.79
N LYS A 260 -13.78 -7.07 -11.84
CA LYS A 260 -14.17 -7.55 -13.17
C LYS A 260 -13.56 -8.92 -13.43
N LEU A 261 -14.40 -9.87 -13.82
CA LEU A 261 -14.05 -11.27 -14.03
C LEU A 261 -14.39 -11.68 -15.47
N SER A 262 -13.42 -12.16 -16.26
CA SER A 262 -13.69 -12.70 -17.59
C SER A 262 -14.14 -14.17 -17.52
N THR A 263 -13.23 -15.07 -17.13
CA THR A 263 -13.47 -16.51 -17.01
C THR A 263 -13.03 -16.96 -15.62
N VAL A 264 -13.86 -17.74 -14.91
CA VAL A 264 -13.51 -18.15 -13.53
C VAL A 264 -13.89 -19.60 -13.29
N ASN A 265 -12.89 -20.39 -12.90
CA ASN A 265 -13.07 -21.70 -12.27
C ASN A 265 -13.02 -21.49 -10.75
N MET A 266 -14.17 -21.34 -10.10
CA MET A 266 -14.19 -20.95 -8.69
C MET A 266 -13.69 -22.08 -7.78
N ASN A 267 -14.01 -23.35 -8.08
CA ASN A 267 -13.55 -24.52 -7.33
C ASN A 267 -13.71 -24.39 -5.80
N GLY A 268 -14.84 -23.83 -5.36
CA GLY A 268 -15.12 -23.63 -3.94
C GLY A 268 -14.57 -22.34 -3.32
N MET A 269 -13.86 -21.49 -4.09
CA MET A 269 -13.38 -20.17 -3.65
C MET A 269 -14.53 -19.27 -3.20
N SER A 270 -14.36 -18.55 -2.10
CA SER A 270 -15.39 -17.64 -1.59
C SER A 270 -15.36 -16.29 -2.29
N LEU A 271 -16.53 -15.74 -2.61
CA LEU A 271 -16.71 -14.32 -2.95
C LEU A 271 -17.40 -13.64 -1.78
N GLU A 272 -16.66 -12.80 -1.08
CA GLU A 272 -17.07 -12.17 0.17
C GLU A 272 -17.40 -10.69 -0.07
N GLY A 273 -18.48 -10.20 0.53
CA GLY A 273 -18.79 -8.78 0.54
C GLY A 273 -18.83 -8.19 1.95
N PRO A 274 -19.15 -6.89 2.08
CA PRO A 274 -19.17 -6.18 3.36
C PRO A 274 -20.20 -6.79 4.31
N LYS A 275 -19.91 -6.83 5.62
CA LYS A 275 -20.85 -7.41 6.59
C LYS A 275 -22.10 -6.57 6.86
N ASN A 276 -22.02 -5.25 6.68
CA ASN A 276 -23.14 -4.34 6.85
C ASN A 276 -23.74 -3.95 5.50
N ASN A 277 -25.03 -3.60 5.48
CA ASN A 277 -25.75 -3.29 4.25
C ASN A 277 -25.45 -1.88 3.70
N SER A 278 -24.74 -1.04 4.46
CA SER A 278 -24.32 0.31 4.07
C SER A 278 -23.16 0.32 3.07
N SER A 279 -22.58 -0.85 2.77
CA SER A 279 -21.55 -1.04 1.76
C SER A 279 -21.90 -2.25 0.90
N LYS A 280 -21.56 -2.20 -0.39
CA LYS A 280 -21.84 -3.29 -1.34
C LYS A 280 -20.66 -3.49 -2.28
N GLY A 281 -20.26 -4.75 -2.48
CA GLY A 281 -19.24 -5.11 -3.46
C GLY A 281 -19.85 -5.36 -4.84
N TYR A 282 -19.15 -4.94 -5.89
CA TYR A 282 -19.63 -5.04 -7.28
C TYR A 282 -18.74 -6.00 -8.07
N PHE A 283 -19.36 -7.00 -8.69
CA PHE A 283 -18.72 -7.96 -9.57
C PHE A 283 -19.28 -7.85 -10.98
N TYR A 284 -18.42 -7.58 -11.96
CA TYR A 284 -18.79 -7.72 -13.36
C TYR A 284 -18.26 -9.06 -13.86
N THR A 285 -19.08 -9.78 -14.62
CA THR A 285 -18.73 -11.11 -15.15
C THR A 285 -18.94 -11.17 -16.66
N ARG A 286 -18.01 -11.79 -17.40
CA ARG A 286 -18.22 -12.07 -18.84
C ARG A 286 -18.83 -13.43 -19.08
N GLN A 287 -18.22 -14.45 -18.49
CA GLN A 287 -18.72 -15.82 -18.56
C GLN A 287 -19.53 -16.16 -17.30
N PRO A 288 -20.54 -17.05 -17.41
CA PRO A 288 -21.18 -17.63 -16.23
C PRO A 288 -20.11 -18.25 -15.31
N LEU A 289 -20.14 -17.89 -14.04
CA LEU A 289 -19.27 -18.44 -13.02
C LEU A 289 -19.78 -19.84 -12.66
N ASN A 290 -18.89 -20.83 -12.59
CA ASN A 290 -19.20 -22.15 -12.01
C ASN A 290 -18.78 -22.18 -10.54
N PRO A 291 -19.72 -22.12 -9.57
CA PRO A 291 -19.36 -22.02 -8.15
C PRO A 291 -18.67 -23.26 -7.60
N ASN A 292 -19.09 -24.46 -8.02
CA ASN A 292 -18.55 -25.71 -7.50
C ASN A 292 -18.41 -25.72 -5.95
N GLY A 293 -19.51 -25.41 -5.24
CA GLY A 293 -19.57 -25.35 -3.77
C GLY A 293 -19.15 -24.01 -3.14
N SER A 294 -18.74 -23.01 -3.93
CA SER A 294 -18.35 -21.68 -3.45
C SER A 294 -19.40 -21.01 -2.58
N LYS A 295 -18.91 -20.25 -1.59
CA LYS A 295 -19.72 -19.34 -0.77
C LYS A 295 -19.75 -17.96 -1.41
N VAL A 296 -20.92 -17.33 -1.46
CA VAL A 296 -21.10 -16.01 -2.07
C VAL A 296 -21.92 -15.11 -1.15
N GLY A 297 -21.39 -13.94 -0.79
CA GLY A 297 -22.07 -12.93 0.01
C GLY A 297 -21.32 -12.56 1.29
N PRO A 298 -21.96 -11.78 2.18
CA PRO A 298 -23.19 -11.02 1.93
C PRO A 298 -22.92 -9.76 1.08
N ASN A 299 -23.97 -8.98 0.77
CA ASN A 299 -23.86 -7.61 0.23
C ASN A 299 -23.03 -7.51 -1.05
N LEU A 300 -23.38 -8.31 -2.05
CA LEU A 300 -22.73 -8.30 -3.37
C LEU A 300 -23.73 -8.00 -4.48
N ASN A 301 -23.28 -7.31 -5.52
CA ASN A 301 -24.01 -7.14 -6.76
C ASN A 301 -23.22 -7.77 -7.92
N PHE A 302 -23.92 -8.51 -8.78
CA PHE A 302 -23.34 -9.09 -9.98
C PHE A 302 -24.00 -8.52 -11.23
N THR A 303 -23.21 -8.11 -12.22
CA THR A 303 -23.72 -7.63 -13.51
C THR A 303 -22.98 -8.34 -14.63
N LYS A 304 -23.72 -8.90 -15.60
CA LYS A 304 -23.12 -9.60 -16.74
C LYS A 304 -22.77 -8.65 -17.88
N TYR A 305 -21.61 -8.84 -18.49
CA TYR A 305 -21.11 -8.07 -19.64
C TYR A 305 -20.72 -9.01 -20.79
N ASP A 306 -20.96 -8.61 -22.04
CA ASP A 306 -20.51 -9.35 -23.21
C ASP A 306 -19.06 -8.99 -23.58
N SER A 307 -18.64 -7.74 -23.32
CA SER A 307 -17.29 -7.21 -23.52
C SER A 307 -16.88 -6.23 -22.41
N TYR A 308 -15.58 -6.11 -22.16
CA TYR A 308 -14.98 -5.05 -21.32
C TYR A 308 -14.22 -3.98 -22.11
N ASN A 309 -14.05 -4.17 -23.43
CA ASN A 309 -13.38 -3.20 -24.28
C ASN A 309 -14.13 -3.03 -25.62
N PRO A 310 -15.04 -2.05 -25.72
CA PRO A 310 -15.61 -1.27 -24.61
C PRO A 310 -16.48 -2.14 -23.69
N ASP A 311 -16.78 -1.63 -22.49
CA ASP A 311 -17.77 -2.25 -21.60
C ASP A 311 -19.13 -2.32 -22.30
N GLN A 312 -19.61 -3.53 -22.56
CA GLN A 312 -20.92 -3.79 -23.16
C GLN A 312 -21.72 -4.69 -22.23
N LYS A 313 -22.70 -4.12 -21.52
CA LYS A 313 -23.56 -4.86 -20.61
C LYS A 313 -24.42 -5.86 -21.39
N SER A 314 -24.52 -7.09 -20.90
CA SER A 314 -25.31 -8.13 -21.54
C SER A 314 -26.81 -7.83 -21.43
N TYR A 315 -27.59 -8.19 -22.46
CA TYR A 315 -29.06 -8.19 -22.36
C TYR A 315 -29.57 -9.31 -21.43
N ASN A 316 -28.77 -10.37 -21.26
CA ASN A 316 -29.10 -11.51 -20.43
C ASN A 316 -28.58 -11.30 -19.00
N GLN A 317 -29.43 -10.75 -18.13
CA GLN A 317 -29.12 -10.49 -16.72
C GLN A 317 -29.89 -11.43 -15.79
N GLY A 318 -29.38 -11.59 -14.56
CA GLY A 318 -29.99 -12.41 -13.52
C GLY A 318 -29.12 -13.59 -13.10
N GLU A 319 -29.54 -14.25 -12.03
CA GLU A 319 -28.82 -15.34 -11.37
C GLU A 319 -28.36 -16.43 -12.34
N ASN A 320 -29.28 -16.94 -13.16
CA ASN A 320 -29.01 -18.02 -14.11
C ASN A 320 -28.04 -17.65 -15.25
N TYR A 321 -27.77 -16.36 -15.45
CA TYR A 321 -26.81 -15.90 -16.45
C TYR A 321 -25.45 -15.56 -15.84
N VAL A 322 -25.42 -15.18 -14.56
CA VAL A 322 -24.21 -14.92 -13.79
C VAL A 322 -23.59 -16.22 -13.28
N PHE A 323 -24.40 -17.17 -12.82
CA PHE A 323 -23.95 -18.44 -12.29
C PHE A 323 -24.49 -19.60 -13.12
N SER A 324 -23.62 -20.54 -13.50
CA SER A 324 -24.03 -21.76 -14.22
C SER A 324 -24.73 -22.79 -13.34
N ASN A 325 -24.51 -22.73 -12.03
CA ASN A 325 -25.21 -23.47 -10.98
C ASN A 325 -25.33 -22.57 -9.75
N LEU A 326 -26.29 -22.81 -8.86
CA LEU A 326 -26.45 -21.98 -7.65
C LEU A 326 -25.23 -22.12 -6.71
N PRO A 327 -24.66 -21.01 -6.22
CA PRO A 327 -23.67 -21.04 -5.14
C PRO A 327 -24.35 -21.25 -3.78
N ASN A 328 -23.53 -21.46 -2.74
CA ASN A 328 -24.00 -21.36 -1.36
C ASN A 328 -24.03 -19.89 -0.95
N TYR A 329 -25.19 -19.23 -1.01
CA TYR A 329 -25.29 -17.86 -0.51
C TYR A 329 -25.12 -17.81 0.99
N VAL A 330 -24.39 -16.82 1.49
CA VAL A 330 -24.12 -16.65 2.92
C VAL A 330 -24.44 -15.25 3.44
N ASP A 331 -25.00 -15.18 4.64
CA ASP A 331 -25.25 -13.93 5.34
C ASP A 331 -23.98 -13.37 6.03
N ALA A 332 -24.10 -12.25 6.75
CA ALA A 332 -23.00 -11.61 7.46
C ALA A 332 -22.36 -12.46 8.58
N ASN A 333 -23.05 -13.52 9.02
CA ASN A 333 -22.56 -14.47 10.01
C ASN A 333 -21.97 -15.74 9.35
N GLY A 334 -22.01 -15.84 8.01
CA GLY A 334 -21.55 -17.01 7.27
C GLY A 334 -22.57 -18.15 7.21
N THR A 335 -23.83 -17.90 7.58
CA THR A 335 -24.92 -18.89 7.54
C THR A 335 -25.41 -19.05 6.11
N ILE A 336 -25.63 -20.29 5.65
CA ILE A 336 -26.21 -20.54 4.33
C ILE A 336 -27.66 -20.08 4.31
N VAL A 337 -27.97 -19.18 3.39
CA VAL A 337 -29.29 -18.57 3.20
C VAL A 337 -29.62 -18.48 1.70
N ASN A 338 -30.74 -17.84 1.33
CA ASN A 338 -31.00 -17.51 -0.08
C ASN A 338 -30.35 -16.17 -0.48
N SER A 339 -30.30 -15.88 -1.78
CA SER A 339 -29.66 -14.66 -2.32
C SER A 339 -30.24 -13.38 -1.73
N THR A 340 -31.57 -13.29 -1.56
CA THR A 340 -32.24 -12.14 -0.94
C THR A 340 -31.76 -11.89 0.50
N ALA A 341 -31.70 -12.93 1.34
CA ALA A 341 -31.26 -12.84 2.72
C ALA A 341 -29.75 -12.56 2.85
N ALA A 342 -28.95 -13.01 1.89
CA ALA A 342 -27.54 -12.64 1.77
C ALA A 342 -27.33 -11.22 1.20
N ASN A 343 -28.39 -10.52 0.79
CA ASN A 343 -28.33 -9.26 0.01
C ASN A 343 -27.41 -9.36 -1.23
N VAL A 344 -27.50 -10.49 -1.93
CA VAL A 344 -26.86 -10.70 -3.23
C VAL A 344 -27.85 -10.34 -4.33
N THR A 345 -27.49 -9.35 -5.16
CA THR A 345 -28.33 -8.83 -6.23
C THR A 345 -27.71 -9.04 -7.61
N PHE A 346 -28.55 -8.95 -8.64
CA PHE A 346 -28.15 -9.10 -10.04
C PHE A 346 -28.60 -7.86 -10.82
N ASP A 347 -27.63 -7.06 -11.29
CA ASP A 347 -27.83 -5.78 -11.98
C ASP A 347 -28.72 -4.78 -11.20
N CYS A 348 -28.48 -4.63 -9.89
CA CYS A 348 -29.26 -3.69 -9.07
C CYS A 348 -29.09 -2.22 -9.50
N GLU A 349 -27.99 -1.91 -10.19
CA GLU A 349 -27.66 -0.57 -10.67
C GLU A 349 -28.70 -0.09 -11.67
N SER A 350 -29.03 -0.97 -12.63
CA SER A 350 -30.02 -0.66 -13.67
C SER A 350 -31.45 -0.63 -13.14
N ALA A 351 -31.71 -1.41 -12.10
CA ALA A 351 -32.99 -1.38 -11.39
C ALA A 351 -33.11 -0.20 -10.40
N GLY A 352 -32.01 0.53 -10.14
CA GLY A 352 -31.99 1.64 -9.17
C GLY A 352 -32.25 1.22 -7.72
N ASN A 353 -31.94 -0.03 -7.36
CA ASN A 353 -32.32 -0.61 -6.06
C ASN A 353 -31.14 -1.22 -5.27
N CYS A 354 -29.90 -0.85 -5.60
CA CYS A 354 -28.74 -1.26 -4.80
C CYS A 354 -28.83 -0.72 -3.37
N SER A 355 -28.48 -1.55 -2.39
CA SER A 355 -28.49 -1.15 -0.96
C SER A 355 -27.42 -0.11 -0.60
N ALA A 356 -26.35 -0.03 -1.40
CA ALA A 356 -25.29 0.98 -1.30
C ALA A 356 -24.66 1.18 -2.68
N PRO A 357 -24.17 2.39 -3.02
CA PRO A 357 -23.55 2.67 -4.32
C PRO A 357 -22.18 1.99 -4.47
N MET A 358 -21.70 1.86 -5.72
CA MET A 358 -20.35 1.38 -6.02
C MET A 358 -19.29 2.41 -5.63
N ILE A 359 -18.26 1.96 -4.90
CA ILE A 359 -17.09 2.77 -4.54
C ILE A 359 -15.85 2.10 -5.16
N ALA A 360 -15.48 2.50 -6.38
CA ALA A 360 -14.38 1.89 -7.13
C ALA A 360 -13.01 2.56 -6.89
N GLN A 361 -12.97 3.63 -6.08
CA GLN A 361 -11.75 4.37 -5.72
C GLN A 361 -11.83 4.82 -4.26
N LEU A 362 -11.36 3.97 -3.35
CA LEU A 362 -11.16 4.39 -1.97
C LEU A 362 -9.90 5.27 -1.94
N LYS A 363 -10.06 6.59 -1.79
CA LYS A 363 -8.94 7.57 -1.69
C LYS A 363 -8.19 7.47 -0.34
N LYS A 364 -7.96 6.25 0.13
CA LYS A 364 -7.28 5.90 1.37
C LYS A 364 -6.42 4.69 1.09
N CYS A 365 -5.13 4.81 1.37
CA CYS A 365 -4.20 3.70 1.28
C CYS A 365 -4.21 2.93 2.61
N ALA A 366 -4.15 1.59 2.55
CA ALA A 366 -3.83 0.82 3.75
C ALA A 366 -2.36 1.04 4.14
N ASP A 367 -2.02 0.82 5.41
CA ASP A 367 -0.65 0.91 5.87
C ASP A 367 0.19 -0.29 5.36
N LYS A 368 1.48 -0.33 5.72
CA LYS A 368 2.40 -1.40 5.31
C LYS A 368 2.02 -2.79 5.83
N ASN A 369 1.10 -2.90 6.77
CA ASN A 369 0.58 -4.18 7.29
C ASN A 369 -0.71 -4.61 6.57
N GLY A 370 -1.19 -3.80 5.61
CA GLY A 370 -2.46 -4.01 4.94
C GLY A 370 -3.65 -3.65 5.81
N ASP A 371 -3.45 -2.80 6.82
CA ASP A 371 -4.49 -2.38 7.73
C ASP A 371 -4.94 -0.95 7.42
N PHE A 372 -6.25 -0.71 7.48
CA PHE A 372 -6.77 0.65 7.44
C PHE A 372 -6.69 1.21 8.85
N THR A 373 -5.80 2.18 9.07
CA THR A 373 -5.78 2.92 10.34
C THR A 373 -7.17 3.50 10.59
N THR A 374 -7.70 3.38 11.80
CA THR A 374 -8.98 3.98 12.23
C THR A 374 -8.87 5.50 12.40
N GLU A 375 -8.12 6.16 11.52
CA GLU A 375 -8.05 7.61 11.45
C GLU A 375 -9.25 8.12 10.65
N CYS A 376 -10.28 8.54 11.39
CA CYS A 376 -11.44 9.24 10.86
C CYS A 376 -11.05 10.69 10.57
N VAL A 377 -10.49 10.93 9.38
CA VAL A 377 -10.27 12.27 8.84
C VAL A 377 -11.30 12.53 7.75
N LYS A 378 -12.00 13.67 7.83
CA LYS A 378 -12.74 14.15 6.66
C LYS A 378 -11.76 14.54 5.58
N ILE A 379 -12.08 14.20 4.33
CA ILE A 379 -11.36 14.74 3.17
C ILE A 379 -11.53 16.26 3.20
N ALA A 380 -10.44 17.01 2.97
CA ALA A 380 -10.48 18.47 2.93
C ALA A 380 -11.51 18.94 1.89
N ASN A 381 -12.43 19.83 2.29
CA ASN A 381 -13.35 20.46 1.36
C ASN A 381 -12.60 21.52 0.55
N ILE A 382 -12.35 21.23 -0.73
CA ILE A 382 -11.68 22.12 -1.69
C ILE A 382 -12.66 22.79 -2.67
N SER A 383 -13.97 22.59 -2.50
CA SER A 383 -15.00 23.07 -3.45
C SER A 383 -15.34 24.55 -3.31
N SER A 384 -14.89 25.20 -2.23
CA SER A 384 -15.08 26.63 -2.00
C SER A 384 -13.95 27.22 -1.16
N ALA A 385 -13.69 28.51 -1.34
CA ALA A 385 -12.80 29.24 -0.45
C ALA A 385 -13.40 29.22 0.97
N GLY A 386 -12.55 28.90 1.95
CA GLY A 386 -12.96 28.82 3.34
C GLY A 386 -13.46 30.14 3.90
N ASN A 387 -14.35 30.08 4.88
CA ASN A 387 -14.78 31.28 5.60
C ASN A 387 -13.57 31.96 6.26
N PRO A 388 -13.43 33.30 6.18
CA PRO A 388 -12.40 34.04 6.89
C PRO A 388 -12.40 33.76 8.39
N SER A 389 -11.21 33.55 8.97
CA SER A 389 -11.07 33.43 10.42
C SER A 389 -11.41 34.75 11.11
N LYS A 390 -12.19 34.68 12.19
CA LYS A 390 -12.66 35.88 12.92
C LYS A 390 -11.89 36.16 14.21
N ILE A 391 -11.15 35.17 14.69
CA ILE A 391 -10.41 35.23 15.96
C ILE A 391 -8.94 34.95 15.67
N GLY A 392 -8.06 35.79 16.19
CA GLY A 392 -6.62 35.63 16.07
C GLY A 392 -5.91 36.01 17.36
N ILE A 393 -4.86 35.28 17.70
CA ILE A 393 -3.91 35.61 18.77
C ILE A 393 -2.51 35.64 18.17
N SER A 394 -1.80 36.75 18.32
CA SER A 394 -0.48 36.95 17.71
C SER A 394 0.52 37.52 18.71
N THR A 395 1.77 37.05 18.62
CA THR A 395 2.91 37.65 19.33
C THR A 395 3.68 38.64 18.47
N PHE A 396 3.27 38.86 17.22
CA PHE A 396 3.90 39.84 16.34
C PHE A 396 3.45 41.26 16.71
N ARG A 397 4.39 42.22 16.66
CA ARG A 397 4.07 43.64 16.85
C ARG A 397 3.16 44.16 15.73
N ASP A 398 3.46 43.73 14.51
CA ASP A 398 2.77 44.10 13.28
C ASP A 398 2.33 42.80 12.60
N ASN A 399 1.02 42.63 12.36
CA ASN A 399 0.49 41.48 11.61
C ASN A 399 0.32 41.85 10.14
N ASP A 400 0.17 40.84 9.28
CA ASP A 400 -0.14 41.03 7.87
C ASP A 400 -1.44 41.84 7.68
N THR A 401 -1.53 42.55 6.56
CA THR A 401 -2.74 43.30 6.19
C THR A 401 -3.93 42.33 6.10
N ASN A 402 -5.04 42.68 6.75
CA ASN A 402 -6.27 41.87 6.87
C ASN A 402 -6.15 40.60 7.73
N TRP A 403 -5.10 40.44 8.53
CA TRP A 403 -5.05 39.37 9.55
C TRP A 403 -6.09 39.62 10.67
N PRO A 404 -6.81 38.60 11.18
CA PRO A 404 -6.73 37.16 10.85
C PRO A 404 -7.64 36.73 9.68
N THR A 405 -8.41 37.63 9.11
CA THR A 405 -9.42 37.31 8.07
C THR A 405 -8.82 36.80 6.76
N ASN A 406 -7.54 37.08 6.51
CA ASN A 406 -6.79 36.54 5.38
C ASN A 406 -6.43 35.04 5.54
N VAL A 407 -6.65 34.44 6.72
CA VAL A 407 -6.50 32.99 6.94
C VAL A 407 -7.89 32.34 6.83
N PRO A 408 -8.21 31.62 5.73
CA PRO A 408 -9.49 30.94 5.59
C PRO A 408 -9.55 29.64 6.41
N ASN A 409 -10.76 29.18 6.74
CA ASN A 409 -11.04 27.89 7.41
C ASN A 409 -10.52 27.72 8.85
N GLY A 410 -10.05 28.77 9.51
CA GLY A 410 -9.68 28.76 10.92
C GLY A 410 -10.82 29.24 11.83
N ALA A 411 -11.11 28.51 12.91
CA ALA A 411 -11.93 29.06 14.01
C ALA A 411 -11.13 30.07 14.84
N ILE A 412 -9.85 29.79 15.06
CA ILE A 412 -8.87 30.63 15.76
C ILE A 412 -7.53 30.53 15.03
N VAL A 413 -6.88 31.67 14.77
CA VAL A 413 -5.53 31.74 14.17
C VAL A 413 -4.51 32.07 15.26
N LEU A 414 -3.46 31.26 15.37
CA LEU A 414 -2.35 31.51 16.31
C LEU A 414 -1.09 31.83 15.51
N SER A 415 -0.43 32.94 15.81
CA SER A 415 0.75 33.40 15.08
C SER A 415 1.88 33.75 16.05
N SER A 416 2.98 33.00 15.98
CA SER A 416 4.19 33.28 16.72
C SER A 416 5.41 32.74 15.99
N LYS A 417 6.56 33.42 16.14
CA LYS A 417 7.84 32.95 15.62
C LYS A 417 8.48 31.89 16.53
N GLU A 418 8.30 32.01 17.85
CA GLU A 418 9.11 31.29 18.84
C GLU A 418 8.30 30.77 20.05
N LYS A 419 6.97 30.96 20.07
CA LYS A 419 6.10 30.52 21.19
C LYS A 419 5.10 29.47 20.71
N GLY A 420 4.89 28.44 21.52
CA GLY A 420 3.81 27.48 21.35
C GLY A 420 2.58 27.87 22.18
N PHE A 421 1.42 27.36 21.79
CA PHE A 421 0.22 27.41 22.63
C PHE A 421 0.30 26.34 23.72
N VAL A 422 0.22 26.77 24.97
CA VAL A 422 0.22 25.87 26.12
C VAL A 422 -1.15 25.93 26.78
N ILE A 423 -1.84 24.79 26.78
CA ILE A 423 -3.10 24.64 27.53
C ILE A 423 -2.76 24.55 29.03
N SER A 424 -3.61 25.16 29.86
CA SER A 424 -3.51 25.07 31.32
C SER A 424 -3.38 23.61 31.78
N ARG A 425 -2.36 23.34 32.58
CA ARG A 425 -2.10 22.00 33.14
C ARG A 425 -2.55 21.94 34.59
N VAL A 426 -3.20 20.86 34.97
CA VAL A 426 -3.62 20.59 36.36
C VAL A 426 -3.16 19.19 36.74
N LEU A 427 -2.92 18.94 38.03
CA LEU A 427 -2.56 17.59 38.48
C LEU A 427 -3.67 16.59 38.10
N ASN A 428 -4.91 16.98 38.36
CA ASN A 428 -6.14 16.36 37.86
C ASN A 428 -7.29 17.38 37.90
N THR A 429 -8.41 17.04 37.26
CA THR A 429 -9.58 17.94 37.18
C THR A 429 -10.29 18.23 38.52
N ASP A 430 -10.02 17.49 39.60
CA ASP A 430 -10.61 17.76 40.92
C ASP A 430 -10.06 19.05 41.56
N GLN A 431 -8.92 19.56 41.05
CA GLN A 431 -8.35 20.83 41.49
C GLN A 431 -9.15 22.05 40.99
N ILE A 432 -10.09 21.86 40.06
CA ILE A 432 -10.86 22.94 39.43
C ILE A 432 -12.20 23.09 40.17
N LYS A 433 -12.28 24.07 41.07
CA LYS A 433 -13.45 24.26 41.96
C LYS A 433 -14.71 24.75 41.23
N THR A 434 -14.54 25.51 40.16
CA THR A 434 -15.63 26.12 39.37
C THR A 434 -15.36 25.93 37.89
N PRO A 435 -15.60 24.71 37.35
CA PRO A 435 -15.46 24.47 35.93
C PRO A 435 -16.55 25.21 35.15
N VAL A 436 -16.24 25.65 33.92
CA VAL A 436 -17.20 26.26 33.00
C VAL A 436 -17.30 25.41 31.75
N GLU A 437 -18.50 25.30 31.16
CA GLU A 437 -18.71 24.55 29.92
C GLU A 437 -17.75 25.05 28.83
N GLY A 438 -17.11 24.11 28.12
CA GLY A 438 -16.10 24.42 27.11
C GLY A 438 -14.68 24.58 27.66
N MET A 439 -14.46 24.50 28.98
CA MET A 439 -13.12 24.59 29.55
C MET A 439 -12.24 23.42 29.10
N LEU A 440 -11.02 23.74 28.66
CA LEU A 440 -9.99 22.78 28.24
C LEU A 440 -8.79 22.82 29.20
N VAL A 441 -8.37 21.65 29.69
CA VAL A 441 -7.16 21.49 30.52
C VAL A 441 -6.38 20.26 30.10
N TYR A 442 -5.07 20.24 30.35
CA TYR A 442 -4.28 19.02 30.30
C TYR A 442 -4.20 18.41 31.71
N ASP A 443 -4.77 17.22 31.86
CA ASP A 443 -4.77 16.46 33.10
C ASP A 443 -3.49 15.63 33.19
N GLN A 444 -2.66 15.89 34.21
CA GLN A 444 -1.37 15.21 34.36
C GLN A 444 -1.48 13.79 34.94
N THR A 445 -2.63 13.46 35.55
CA THR A 445 -2.89 12.10 36.05
C THR A 445 -3.34 11.21 34.90
N ASP A 446 -4.30 11.67 34.11
CA ASP A 446 -4.86 10.89 32.99
C ASP A 446 -4.10 11.06 31.66
N LEU A 447 -3.11 11.96 31.62
CA LEU A 447 -2.24 12.25 30.47
C LEU A 447 -3.01 12.61 29.18
N CYS A 448 -4.14 13.31 29.34
CA CYS A 448 -5.02 13.68 28.23
C CYS A 448 -5.46 15.16 28.33
N ILE A 449 -5.88 15.73 27.19
CA ILE A 449 -6.64 17.00 27.21
C ILE A 449 -8.07 16.65 27.59
N LYS A 450 -8.59 17.27 28.67
CA LYS A 450 -9.98 17.13 29.09
C LYS A 450 -10.81 18.35 28.72
N LEU A 451 -12.05 18.11 28.29
CA LEU A 451 -13.10 19.10 28.07
C LEU A 451 -14.15 18.96 29.17
N TYR A 452 -14.56 20.08 29.78
CA TYR A 452 -15.75 20.12 30.62
C TYR A 452 -16.99 20.39 29.76
N ASN A 453 -17.94 19.46 29.72
CA ASN A 453 -19.15 19.58 28.89
C ASN A 453 -20.31 20.32 29.59
N GLY A 454 -20.04 20.99 30.72
CA GLY A 454 -21.07 21.62 31.56
C GLY A 454 -21.55 20.75 32.72
N THR A 455 -21.23 19.46 32.73
CA THR A 455 -21.57 18.54 33.83
C THR A 455 -20.36 17.74 34.31
N THR A 456 -19.63 17.12 33.38
CA THR A 456 -18.52 16.21 33.66
C THR A 456 -17.30 16.53 32.79
N TRP A 457 -16.14 16.13 33.29
CA TRP A 457 -14.88 16.18 32.54
C TRP A 457 -14.70 14.90 31.72
N HIS A 458 -14.32 15.05 30.46
CA HIS A 458 -14.00 13.93 29.57
C HIS A 458 -12.67 14.17 28.88
N CYS A 459 -11.84 13.12 28.75
CA CYS A 459 -10.74 13.17 27.80
C CYS A 459 -11.31 13.41 26.40
N ILE A 460 -10.67 14.30 25.64
CA ILE A 460 -11.00 14.46 24.23
C ILE A 460 -10.51 13.21 23.51
N GLU A 461 -11.47 12.41 23.06
CA GLU A 461 -11.23 11.23 22.29
C GLU A 461 -11.63 11.47 20.84
N ARG A 462 -10.82 10.94 19.92
CA ARG A 462 -11.20 10.87 18.51
C ARG A 462 -12.37 9.90 18.40
N SER A 463 -13.48 10.36 17.83
CA SER A 463 -14.66 9.54 17.58
C SER A 463 -15.14 9.74 16.13
N CYS A 464 -15.70 8.68 15.55
CA CYS A 464 -16.24 8.67 14.19
C CYS A 464 -17.76 8.90 14.27
N ASN A 465 -18.16 10.05 14.81
CA ASN A 465 -19.56 10.37 15.10
C ASN A 465 -20.30 10.99 13.91
N GLU A 466 -19.88 10.68 12.69
CA GLU A 466 -20.44 11.23 11.46
C GLU A 466 -20.74 10.18 10.39
#